data_AF-A0A8J9VDI0-F1
#
_entry.id   AF-A0A8J9VDI0-F1
#
_cell.length_a   1.000
_cell.length_b   1.000
_cell.length_c   1.000
_cell.angle_alpha   90.00
_cell.angle_beta   90.00
_cell.angle_gamma   90.00
#
_symmetry.space_group_name_H-M   'P 1'
#
loop_
_entity.id
_entity.type
_entity.pdbx_description
1 polymer ?
#
loop_
_entity_poly.entity_id
_entity_poly.type
_entity_poly.pdbx_seq_one_letter_code
_entity_poly.pdbx_strand_id
1 'polypeptide(L)'
;MSKICVLLSFIFVLIVQSKQNTPVVITTWNFVNSTITAWNILKQGGYSLDAIEQGTSICEEQQCDGTVGYGGSPDEDGETTLDAFIMDGRTMNVGAVGALRRIKKAASVARNVLDYTKHSILVGELATQFAVQMGFHEETLTTPDSKRMWLKWYYRDHCQPNFWMDVTPDPSKFCGPYNKLDAFTTRNYNFMPIKVNRFNHDTIGMVAIDNKGDVAAGTSTNGAKFKIPGRIGDSPIPGSGAYADNTVGGATATGDGDIMLRFLPSFLAVEEMRRGASPTQAARFAINRIAVHYPDFMGAVVALKIDGTYGAACHGLGDEPFPYVVQDVTMKKYKIETVNSHGSTMADAAPAGGRGGFRGGFGSRGGDRGRGGPRGRGRGRGRGRGRGKEDQKEWVPVTKLGRLVREGKIDKLESIYLFSLPIKEFEIIDFFLGASLNDEVLKIMPVQKQTRAGQRTRFKAFVAIGDNNGHIGLGVKCSKEVATAIRGAIILAKLSVLPVRRGYWGNKIGKPHTVPCKVTGKCGSVTVRLIPAPRGTGIVSAPVPKKLLQMAGVQDCYTSARGSTGTLGNFAKATYAAIAKTYAYLTPDLWRDIPLTKSPYSEFKV
;
A
#
# COMPACT_ATOMS: atom_id res chain seq x y z
N MET A 1 56.93 -0.45 -50.88
CA MET A 1 56.27 0.64 -50.13
C MET A 1 54.77 0.52 -50.40
N SER A 2 53.82 0.36 -49.49
CA SER A 2 53.78 0.18 -48.04
C SER A 2 52.37 -0.37 -47.76
N LYS A 3 52.27 -1.38 -46.89
CA LYS A 3 51.01 -1.94 -46.38
C LYS A 3 50.29 -0.87 -45.54
N ILE A 4 48.97 -0.71 -45.68
CA ILE A 4 48.15 -0.03 -44.66
C ILE A 4 47.00 -0.96 -44.26
N CYS A 5 47.01 -1.26 -42.97
CA CYS A 5 46.18 -2.20 -42.24
C CYS A 5 44.74 -1.72 -42.03
N VAL A 6 43.87 -2.74 -41.96
CA VAL A 6 42.56 -2.84 -41.33
C VAL A 6 42.46 -2.07 -40.01
N LEU A 7 41.39 -1.28 -39.84
CA LEU A 7 40.95 -0.76 -38.55
C LEU A 7 39.46 -1.07 -38.37
N LEU A 8 39.21 -2.27 -37.85
CA LEU A 8 37.97 -2.66 -37.17
C LEU A 8 37.87 -1.85 -35.87
N SER A 9 37.02 -0.84 -35.84
CA SER A 9 36.62 -0.16 -34.60
C SER A 9 35.66 -1.05 -33.81
N PHE A 10 36.25 -1.95 -33.03
CA PHE A 10 35.62 -2.55 -31.86
C PHE A 10 35.14 -1.42 -30.94
N ILE A 11 33.83 -1.17 -30.91
CA ILE A 11 33.19 -0.42 -29.83
C ILE A 11 33.25 -1.35 -28.61
N PHE A 12 34.33 -1.22 -27.85
CA PHE A 12 34.43 -1.70 -26.49
C PHE A 12 33.37 -0.94 -25.68
N VAL A 13 32.19 -1.52 -25.53
CA VAL A 13 31.26 -1.13 -24.48
C VAL A 13 31.98 -1.45 -23.17
N LEU A 14 32.68 -0.46 -22.62
CA LEU A 14 33.07 -0.45 -21.22
C LEU A 14 31.77 -0.52 -20.41
N ILE A 15 31.38 -1.75 -20.07
CA ILE A 15 30.50 -2.01 -18.96
C ILE A 15 31.22 -1.43 -17.76
N VAL A 16 30.81 -0.23 -17.35
CA VAL A 16 31.08 0.27 -16.00
C VAL A 16 30.33 -0.69 -15.09
N GLN A 17 30.98 -1.80 -14.71
CA GLN A 17 30.58 -2.57 -13.54
C GLN A 17 30.78 -1.61 -12.37
N SER A 18 29.69 -0.97 -11.92
CA SER A 18 29.69 -0.30 -10.62
C SER A 18 30.14 -1.35 -9.61
N LYS A 19 31.23 -1.09 -8.89
CA LYS A 19 31.67 -1.95 -7.78
C LYS A 19 30.46 -2.19 -6.87
N GLN A 20 29.95 -3.43 -6.85
CA GLN A 20 28.94 -3.83 -5.89
C GLN A 20 29.61 -3.90 -4.52
N ASN A 21 29.07 -3.18 -3.53
CA ASN A 21 29.51 -3.27 -2.14
C ASN A 21 28.94 -4.57 -1.52
N THR A 22 29.32 -5.72 -2.08
CA THR A 22 28.91 -7.05 -1.65
C THR A 22 30.12 -7.87 -1.23
N PRO A 23 30.03 -8.69 -0.17
CA PRO A 23 28.86 -8.93 0.67
C PRO A 23 28.50 -7.75 1.58
N VAL A 24 27.25 -7.75 2.05
CA VAL A 24 26.71 -6.75 3.00
C VAL A 24 25.58 -7.38 3.81
N VAL A 25 25.48 -7.01 5.09
CA VAL A 25 24.39 -7.41 5.98
C VAL A 25 23.86 -6.21 6.75
N ILE A 26 22.53 -6.16 6.92
CA ILE A 26 21.82 -5.17 7.73
C ILE A 26 20.90 -5.88 8.74
N THR A 27 20.80 -5.32 9.95
CA THR A 27 19.97 -5.87 11.04
C THR A 27 19.22 -4.76 11.75
N THR A 28 17.95 -5.00 12.12
CA THR A 28 17.17 -4.07 12.97
C THR A 28 17.76 -3.99 14.38
N TRP A 29 17.53 -2.86 15.04
CA TRP A 29 17.97 -2.58 16.41
C TRP A 29 19.49 -2.64 16.61
N ASN A 30 19.95 -2.51 17.85
CA ASN A 30 21.37 -2.55 18.21
C ASN A 30 21.86 -4.00 18.44
N PHE A 31 21.43 -4.95 17.60
CA PHE A 31 21.80 -6.36 17.70
C PHE A 31 23.13 -6.62 17.00
N VAL A 32 24.19 -6.07 17.59
CA VAL A 32 25.56 -6.09 17.06
C VAL A 32 26.06 -7.53 16.88
N ASN A 33 25.86 -8.39 17.87
CA ASN A 33 26.32 -9.78 17.82
C ASN A 33 25.71 -10.55 16.64
N SER A 34 24.42 -10.36 16.37
CA SER A 34 23.74 -10.91 15.20
C SER A 34 24.38 -10.50 13.89
N THR A 35 24.70 -9.21 13.76
CA THR A 35 25.32 -8.67 12.54
C THR A 35 26.74 -9.21 12.36
N ILE A 36 27.52 -9.32 13.43
CA ILE A 36 28.88 -9.87 13.39
C ILE A 36 28.85 -11.35 13.00
N THR A 37 27.95 -12.14 13.58
CA THR A 37 27.81 -13.58 13.26
C THR A 37 27.48 -13.78 11.79
N ALA A 38 26.46 -13.06 11.28
CA ALA A 38 26.10 -13.09 9.87
C ALA A 38 27.28 -12.64 8.98
N TRP A 39 27.95 -11.55 9.34
CA TRP A 39 29.10 -11.05 8.59
C TRP A 39 30.26 -12.05 8.52
N ASN A 40 30.55 -12.77 9.61
CA ASN A 40 31.63 -13.75 9.62
C ASN A 40 31.42 -14.87 8.59
N ILE A 41 30.17 -15.29 8.39
CA ILE A 41 29.80 -16.28 7.37
C ILE A 41 30.00 -15.70 5.97
N LEU A 42 29.49 -14.49 5.72
CA LEU A 42 29.63 -13.82 4.43
C LEU A 42 31.09 -13.54 4.08
N LYS A 43 31.89 -13.09 5.05
CA LYS A 43 33.33 -12.82 4.89
C LYS A 43 34.10 -14.07 4.49
N GLN A 44 33.68 -15.24 4.95
CA GLN A 44 34.26 -16.54 4.57
C GLN A 44 33.73 -17.06 3.21
N GLY A 45 32.83 -16.34 2.55
CA GLY A 45 32.22 -16.74 1.28
C GLY A 45 31.04 -17.69 1.42
N GLY A 46 30.44 -17.79 2.62
CA GLY A 46 29.20 -18.53 2.86
C GLY A 46 27.98 -17.90 2.18
N TYR A 47 26.86 -18.62 2.17
CA TYR A 47 25.64 -18.17 1.52
C TYR A 47 24.87 -17.15 2.37
N SER A 48 24.14 -16.25 1.71
CA SER A 48 23.29 -15.24 2.36
C SER A 48 22.27 -15.89 3.31
N LEU A 49 21.70 -17.00 2.87
CA LEU A 49 20.80 -17.85 3.61
C LEU A 49 21.35 -18.38 4.95
N ASP A 50 22.61 -18.84 4.96
CA ASP A 50 23.28 -19.32 6.19
C ASP A 50 23.56 -18.14 7.13
N ALA A 51 23.91 -16.97 6.55
CA ALA A 51 24.13 -15.75 7.32
C ALA A 51 22.85 -15.29 8.04
N ILE A 52 21.68 -15.36 7.38
CA ILE A 52 20.38 -15.05 8.00
C ILE A 52 20.06 -16.02 9.14
N GLU A 53 20.20 -17.34 8.90
CA GLU A 53 19.90 -18.35 9.92
C GLU A 53 20.76 -18.15 11.18
N GLN A 54 22.09 -18.11 11.03
CA GLN A 54 22.99 -18.01 12.19
C GLN A 54 22.90 -16.63 12.86
N GLY A 55 22.71 -15.57 12.09
CA GLY A 55 22.56 -14.20 12.59
C GLY A 55 21.27 -13.98 13.39
N THR A 56 20.17 -14.63 13.03
CA THR A 56 18.92 -14.59 13.79
C THR A 56 18.96 -15.55 14.99
N SER A 57 19.48 -16.76 14.82
CA SER A 57 19.63 -17.77 15.90
C SER A 57 20.47 -17.28 17.08
N ILE A 58 21.56 -16.54 16.86
CA ILE A 58 22.36 -16.01 17.98
C ILE A 58 21.54 -15.02 18.85
N CYS A 59 20.57 -14.33 18.25
CA CYS A 59 19.70 -13.42 18.98
C CYS A 59 18.62 -14.16 19.77
N GLU A 60 18.15 -15.30 19.24
CA GLU A 60 17.26 -16.23 19.94
C GLU A 60 17.95 -16.84 21.17
N GLU A 61 19.24 -17.17 21.04
CA GLU A 61 20.07 -17.72 22.13
C GLU A 61 20.40 -16.66 23.19
N GLN A 62 20.74 -15.44 22.77
CA GLN A 62 21.09 -14.33 23.67
C GLN A 62 19.88 -13.60 24.26
N GLN A 63 18.67 -13.97 23.83
CA GLN A 63 17.41 -13.36 24.27
C GLN A 63 17.43 -11.82 24.10
N CYS A 64 17.86 -11.34 22.93
CA CYS A 64 18.10 -9.91 22.66
C CYS A 64 16.96 -9.02 23.18
N ASP A 65 17.28 -8.10 24.09
CA ASP A 65 16.35 -7.17 24.75
C ASP A 65 15.07 -7.81 25.35
N GLY A 66 15.07 -9.14 25.52
CA GLY A 66 13.93 -9.95 25.97
C GLY A 66 12.80 -10.12 24.94
N THR A 67 12.99 -9.72 23.68
CA THR A 67 11.94 -9.72 22.63
C THR A 67 12.18 -10.74 21.51
N VAL A 68 13.32 -11.42 21.54
CA VAL A 68 13.69 -12.48 20.59
C VAL A 68 14.04 -13.75 21.35
N GLY A 69 13.62 -14.90 20.84
CA GLY A 69 13.90 -16.19 21.47
C GLY A 69 13.09 -16.47 22.73
N TYR A 70 13.53 -17.47 23.48
CA TYR A 70 12.85 -17.99 24.66
C TYR A 70 12.89 -17.00 25.84
N GLY A 71 12.00 -17.18 26.82
CA GLY A 71 12.04 -16.45 28.10
C GLY A 71 11.51 -15.02 28.06
N GLY A 72 11.02 -14.55 26.92
CA GLY A 72 10.37 -13.25 26.76
C GLY A 72 8.90 -13.37 26.35
N SER A 73 8.16 -12.28 26.55
CA SER A 73 6.78 -12.06 26.07
C SER A 73 5.85 -13.29 26.15
N PRO A 74 5.60 -13.84 27.35
CA PRO A 74 4.61 -14.91 27.49
C PRO A 74 3.22 -14.42 27.04
N ASP A 75 2.41 -15.31 26.50
CA ASP A 75 1.00 -15.07 26.22
C ASP A 75 0.16 -15.00 27.51
N GLU A 76 -1.15 -14.81 27.36
CA GLU A 76 -2.05 -14.70 28.51
C GLU A 76 -2.17 -15.98 29.35
N ASP A 77 -1.80 -17.14 28.78
CA ASP A 77 -1.74 -18.44 29.47
C ASP A 77 -0.36 -18.69 30.13
N GLY A 78 0.60 -17.77 29.93
CA GLY A 78 1.93 -17.84 30.53
C GLY A 78 2.95 -18.62 29.71
N GLU A 79 2.63 -18.96 28.46
CA GLU A 79 3.53 -19.65 27.55
C GLU A 79 4.23 -18.68 26.58
N THR A 80 5.53 -18.83 26.40
CA THR A 80 6.26 -18.12 25.34
C THR A 80 6.14 -18.92 24.04
N THR A 81 5.74 -18.27 22.96
CA THR A 81 5.70 -18.85 21.61
C THR A 81 6.49 -17.99 20.62
N LEU A 82 7.20 -18.64 19.70
CA LEU A 82 8.13 -17.98 18.77
C LEU A 82 7.57 -17.90 17.35
N ASP A 83 7.87 -16.79 16.69
CA ASP A 83 7.57 -16.55 15.28
C ASP A 83 8.89 -16.32 14.55
N ALA A 84 9.16 -17.06 13.47
CA ALA A 84 10.38 -16.90 12.68
C ALA A 84 10.15 -17.13 11.18
N PHE A 85 11.00 -16.53 10.36
CA PHE A 85 10.89 -16.51 8.91
C PHE A 85 12.24 -16.42 8.23
N ILE A 86 12.38 -17.10 7.10
CA ILE A 86 13.52 -16.99 6.18
C ILE A 86 13.04 -17.09 4.73
N MET A 87 13.63 -16.27 3.86
CA MET A 87 13.31 -16.21 2.44
C MET A 87 14.58 -16.15 1.60
N ASP A 88 14.59 -16.96 0.55
CA ASP A 88 15.58 -16.93 -0.52
C ASP A 88 15.09 -16.03 -1.65
N GLY A 89 15.77 -14.90 -1.87
CA GLY A 89 15.43 -13.95 -2.94
C GLY A 89 15.73 -14.47 -4.35
N ARG A 90 16.51 -15.54 -4.50
CA ARG A 90 16.81 -16.15 -5.81
C ARG A 90 15.69 -17.08 -6.27
N THR A 91 15.27 -17.98 -5.39
CA THR A 91 14.22 -18.97 -5.71
C THR A 91 12.82 -18.48 -5.39
N MET A 92 12.70 -17.39 -4.60
CA MET A 92 11.47 -16.91 -4.00
C MET A 92 10.85 -17.92 -3.01
N ASN A 93 11.61 -18.94 -2.59
CA ASN A 93 11.17 -19.89 -1.57
C ASN A 93 11.18 -19.22 -0.19
N VAL A 94 10.22 -19.65 0.63
CA VAL A 94 10.00 -19.15 1.98
C VAL A 94 9.83 -20.33 2.90
N GLY A 95 10.43 -20.25 4.08
CA GLY A 95 10.09 -21.09 5.22
C GLY A 95 9.80 -20.21 6.42
N ALA A 96 8.73 -20.54 7.15
CA ALA A 96 8.31 -19.80 8.32
C ALA A 96 7.63 -20.70 9.33
N VAL A 97 7.71 -20.28 10.59
CA VAL A 97 7.00 -20.87 11.71
C VAL A 97 6.30 -19.78 12.50
N GLY A 98 5.07 -20.03 12.91
CA GLY A 98 4.29 -19.11 13.73
C GLY A 98 3.71 -19.80 14.96
N ALA A 99 3.67 -19.11 16.08
CA ALA A 99 3.28 -19.66 17.38
C ALA A 99 4.01 -20.98 17.70
N LEU A 100 5.30 -21.09 17.34
CA LEU A 100 6.10 -22.28 17.57
C LEU A 100 6.30 -22.48 19.08
N ARG A 101 6.02 -23.70 19.54
CA ARG A 101 6.09 -24.06 20.96
C ARG A 101 7.29 -24.94 21.22
N ARG A 102 7.92 -24.76 22.38
CA ARG A 102 8.91 -25.67 22.97
C ARG A 102 10.14 -25.97 22.10
N ILE A 103 10.50 -25.12 21.14
CA ILE A 103 11.73 -25.25 20.34
C ILE A 103 12.42 -23.88 20.36
N LYS A 104 13.65 -23.80 20.88
CA LYS A 104 14.36 -22.52 21.03
C LYS A 104 14.84 -21.92 19.70
N LYS A 105 15.24 -22.79 18.76
CA LYS A 105 15.86 -22.41 17.48
C LYS A 105 14.82 -22.19 16.38
N ALA A 106 13.96 -21.18 16.53
CA ALA A 106 12.84 -20.96 15.63
C ALA A 106 13.30 -20.61 14.20
N ALA A 107 14.36 -19.83 14.04
CA ALA A 107 14.96 -19.52 12.73
C ALA A 107 15.44 -20.78 11.99
N SER A 108 16.11 -21.71 12.68
CA SER A 108 16.52 -22.98 12.08
C SER A 108 15.34 -23.90 11.74
N VAL A 109 14.25 -23.87 12.50
CA VAL A 109 13.03 -24.62 12.10
C VAL A 109 12.41 -24.00 10.86
N ALA A 110 12.34 -22.66 10.78
CA ALA A 110 11.88 -21.97 9.57
C ALA A 110 12.76 -22.32 8.36
N ARG A 111 14.07 -22.46 8.56
CA ARG A 111 14.99 -22.98 7.53
C ARG A 111 14.64 -24.40 7.10
N ASN A 112 14.37 -25.31 8.03
CA ASN A 112 13.97 -26.67 7.66
C ASN A 112 12.61 -26.72 6.93
N VAL A 113 11.69 -25.80 7.22
CA VAL A 113 10.45 -25.66 6.42
C VAL A 113 10.77 -25.30 4.96
N LEU A 114 11.71 -24.38 4.75
CA LEU A 114 12.17 -23.94 3.41
C LEU A 114 12.82 -25.09 2.65
N ASP A 115 13.72 -25.84 3.29
CA ASP A 115 14.55 -26.86 2.62
C ASP A 115 13.85 -28.20 2.42
N TYR A 116 13.04 -28.64 3.40
CA TYR A 116 12.52 -30.01 3.44
C TYR A 116 11.01 -30.13 3.19
N THR A 117 10.33 -29.04 2.84
CA THR A 117 8.90 -29.08 2.55
C THR A 117 8.56 -28.30 1.27
N LYS A 118 7.39 -28.59 0.69
CA LYS A 118 6.78 -27.75 -0.36
C LYS A 118 5.86 -26.67 0.22
N HIS A 119 5.74 -26.61 1.54
CA HIS A 119 4.94 -25.64 2.26
C HIS A 119 5.82 -24.44 2.65
N SER A 120 5.21 -23.28 2.88
CA SER A 120 5.95 -22.08 3.25
C SER A 120 5.83 -21.72 4.72
N ILE A 121 4.76 -22.14 5.39
CA ILE A 121 4.48 -21.75 6.78
C ILE A 121 3.87 -22.95 7.52
N LEU A 122 4.41 -23.30 8.68
CA LEU A 122 3.84 -24.23 9.65
C LEU A 122 3.54 -23.49 10.97
N VAL A 123 2.50 -23.87 11.70
CA VAL A 123 2.11 -23.13 12.91
C VAL A 123 1.77 -24.02 14.10
N GLY A 124 1.95 -23.47 15.30
CA GLY A 124 1.52 -24.05 16.56
C GLY A 124 2.20 -25.37 16.89
N GLU A 125 1.44 -26.24 17.56
CA GLU A 125 1.87 -27.56 18.01
C GLU A 125 2.34 -28.47 16.85
N LEU A 126 1.73 -28.36 15.68
CA LEU A 126 2.11 -29.16 14.51
C LEU A 126 3.45 -28.73 13.92
N ALA A 127 3.84 -27.46 14.08
CA ALA A 127 5.19 -27.01 13.73
C ALA A 127 6.25 -27.59 14.68
N THR A 128 5.92 -27.75 15.97
CA THR A 128 6.78 -28.43 16.94
C THR A 128 6.99 -29.90 16.57
N GLN A 129 5.91 -30.62 16.21
CA GLN A 129 6.02 -32.02 15.77
C GLN A 129 6.92 -32.16 14.53
N PHE A 130 6.78 -31.26 13.56
CA PHE A 130 7.68 -31.19 12.42
C PHE A 130 9.13 -30.95 12.85
N ALA A 131 9.38 -29.98 13.73
CA ALA A 131 10.72 -29.71 14.24
C ALA A 131 11.34 -30.94 14.89
N VAL A 132 10.60 -31.67 15.72
CA VAL A 132 11.07 -32.91 16.35
C VAL A 132 11.43 -33.97 15.31
N GLN A 133 10.62 -34.13 14.26
CA GLN A 133 10.92 -35.05 13.15
C GLN A 133 12.20 -34.65 12.38
N MET A 134 12.52 -33.36 12.35
CA MET A 134 13.76 -32.83 11.76
C MET A 134 14.95 -32.87 12.73
N GLY A 135 14.80 -33.45 13.92
CA GLY A 135 15.89 -33.66 14.88
C GLY A 135 16.06 -32.54 15.92
N PHE A 136 15.14 -31.58 15.99
CA PHE A 136 15.15 -30.60 17.10
C PHE A 136 14.63 -31.23 18.39
N HIS A 137 15.10 -30.73 19.53
CA HIS A 137 14.66 -31.20 20.86
C HIS A 137 13.62 -30.26 21.46
N GLU A 138 12.58 -30.84 22.04
CA GLU A 138 11.61 -30.08 22.83
C GLU A 138 12.24 -29.60 24.14
N GLU A 139 12.18 -28.30 24.36
CA GLU A 139 12.68 -27.62 25.55
C GLU A 139 11.68 -26.55 25.98
N THR A 140 11.56 -26.30 27.28
CA THR A 140 10.71 -25.20 27.76
C THR A 140 11.23 -23.85 27.24
N LEU A 141 10.31 -23.04 26.69
CA LEU A 141 10.60 -21.65 26.34
C LEU A 141 10.41 -20.72 27.54
N THR A 142 9.76 -21.18 28.61
CA THR A 142 9.50 -20.41 29.82
C THR A 142 10.73 -20.39 30.72
N THR A 143 11.18 -19.19 31.07
CA THR A 143 12.21 -18.92 32.09
C THR A 143 11.59 -18.49 33.42
N PRO A 144 12.33 -18.56 34.55
CA PRO A 144 11.86 -18.01 35.83
C PRO A 144 11.41 -16.55 35.74
N ASP A 145 12.08 -15.74 34.90
CA ASP A 145 11.74 -14.33 34.71
C ASP A 145 10.45 -14.15 33.91
N SER A 146 10.24 -14.91 32.82
CA SER A 146 8.96 -14.90 32.09
C SER A 146 7.80 -15.34 32.98
N LYS A 147 8.01 -16.35 33.83
CA LYS A 147 7.01 -16.81 34.79
C LYS A 147 6.70 -15.74 35.83
N ARG A 148 7.72 -15.07 36.37
CA ARG A 148 7.53 -13.95 37.31
C ARG A 148 6.79 -12.79 36.66
N MET A 149 7.11 -12.47 35.40
CA MET A 149 6.46 -11.44 34.61
C MET A 149 4.97 -11.74 34.42
N TRP A 150 4.63 -12.97 34.03
CA TRP A 150 3.25 -13.40 33.88
C TRP A 150 2.50 -13.44 35.21
N LEU A 151 3.08 -14.02 36.27
CA LEU A 151 2.47 -14.06 37.61
C LEU A 151 2.15 -12.66 38.13
N LYS A 152 3.07 -11.71 37.93
CA LYS A 152 2.85 -10.31 38.28
C LYS A 152 1.67 -9.72 37.50
N TRP A 153 1.66 -9.89 36.19
CA TRP A 153 0.59 -9.36 35.34
C TRP A 153 -0.78 -9.98 35.68
N TYR A 154 -0.83 -11.29 35.89
CA TYR A 154 -2.06 -12.03 36.17
C TYR A 154 -2.62 -11.71 37.57
N TYR A 155 -1.80 -11.83 38.62
CA TYR A 155 -2.28 -11.70 40.00
C TYR A 155 -2.26 -10.28 40.54
N ARG A 156 -1.27 -9.47 40.16
CA ARG A 156 -1.09 -8.12 40.72
C ARG A 156 -1.70 -7.05 39.84
N ASP A 157 -1.47 -7.16 38.53
CA ASP A 157 -1.88 -6.15 37.57
C ASP A 157 -3.24 -6.54 36.92
N HIS A 158 -3.92 -7.57 37.45
CA HIS A 158 -5.29 -8.00 37.08
C HIS A 158 -5.47 -8.23 35.57
N CYS A 159 -4.46 -8.85 34.94
CA CYS A 159 -4.41 -9.10 33.50
C CYS A 159 -4.48 -7.82 32.64
N GLN A 160 -3.92 -6.70 33.13
CA GLN A 160 -3.92 -5.42 32.40
C GLN A 160 -2.50 -4.92 32.08
N PRO A 161 -2.30 -4.30 30.90
CA PRO A 161 -3.24 -4.26 29.77
C PRO A 161 -3.37 -5.62 29.08
N ASN A 162 -4.49 -5.88 28.40
CA ASN A 162 -4.69 -7.04 27.51
C ASN A 162 -5.32 -6.65 26.17
N PHE A 163 -5.33 -7.58 25.22
CA PHE A 163 -5.72 -7.35 23.82
C PHE A 163 -7.20 -7.62 23.52
N TRP A 164 -8.02 -7.99 24.50
CA TRP A 164 -9.44 -8.28 24.28
C TRP A 164 -10.26 -7.00 24.10
N MET A 165 -11.22 -7.03 23.18
CA MET A 165 -12.10 -5.90 22.86
C MET A 165 -13.53 -6.38 22.65
N ASP A 166 -14.50 -5.55 23.06
CA ASP A 166 -15.94 -5.82 22.87
C ASP A 166 -16.40 -7.17 23.44
N VAL A 167 -15.90 -7.51 24.63
CA VAL A 167 -16.23 -8.75 25.36
C VAL A 167 -16.77 -8.49 26.77
N THR A 168 -17.39 -9.51 27.35
CA THR A 168 -17.86 -9.56 28.74
C THR A 168 -17.19 -10.72 29.49
N PRO A 169 -16.68 -10.52 30.71
CA PRO A 169 -16.67 -9.28 31.48
C PRO A 169 -15.78 -8.19 30.84
N ASP A 170 -15.91 -6.94 31.29
CA ASP A 170 -15.16 -5.78 30.76
C ASP A 170 -13.65 -6.08 30.75
N PRO A 171 -13.02 -6.17 29.56
CA PRO A 171 -11.64 -6.59 29.46
C PRO A 171 -10.66 -5.60 30.04
N SER A 172 -11.06 -4.35 30.31
CA SER A 172 -10.19 -3.36 30.97
C SER A 172 -10.07 -3.55 32.49
N LYS A 173 -10.88 -4.44 33.08
CA LYS A 173 -11.00 -4.59 34.55
C LYS A 173 -10.88 -6.01 35.05
N PHE A 174 -11.32 -6.98 34.25
CA PHE A 174 -11.41 -8.37 34.67
C PHE A 174 -10.62 -9.25 33.72
N CYS A 175 -9.92 -10.24 34.26
CA CYS A 175 -9.38 -11.34 33.47
C CYS A 175 -10.52 -12.17 32.87
N GLY A 176 -10.22 -12.94 31.82
CA GLY A 176 -11.16 -13.89 31.22
C GLY A 176 -11.59 -15.03 32.16
N PRO A 177 -12.40 -15.99 31.68
CA PRO A 177 -12.76 -16.18 30.27
C PRO A 177 -13.72 -15.11 29.75
N TYR A 178 -13.44 -14.64 28.55
CA TYR A 178 -14.23 -13.61 27.88
C TYR A 178 -15.29 -14.24 26.97
N ASN A 179 -16.48 -13.68 27.00
CA ASN A 179 -17.59 -14.01 26.11
C ASN A 179 -17.94 -12.81 25.25
N LYS A 180 -18.52 -13.07 24.08
CA LYS A 180 -18.95 -12.01 23.16
C LYS A 180 -19.99 -11.11 23.84
N LEU A 181 -19.80 -9.79 23.75
CA LEU A 181 -20.81 -8.82 24.19
C LEU A 181 -22.05 -8.88 23.26
N ASP A 182 -23.24 -9.05 23.84
CA ASP A 182 -24.49 -9.05 23.08
C ASP A 182 -24.76 -7.67 22.43
N ALA A 183 -25.22 -7.68 21.19
CA ALA A 183 -25.21 -6.52 20.28
C ALA A 183 -26.13 -5.33 20.66
N PHE A 184 -26.77 -5.35 21.82
CA PHE A 184 -27.74 -4.35 22.27
C PHE A 184 -27.21 -3.32 23.28
N THR A 185 -25.99 -3.49 23.79
CA THR A 185 -25.35 -2.50 24.67
C THR A 185 -24.58 -1.48 23.84
N THR A 186 -24.85 -0.19 24.10
CA THR A 186 -24.24 0.98 23.48
C THR A 186 -22.71 0.86 23.46
N ARG A 187 -22.10 0.83 22.27
CA ARG A 187 -20.63 0.85 22.11
C ARG A 187 -20.09 2.18 22.62
N ASN A 188 -19.60 2.21 23.86
CA ASN A 188 -18.83 3.33 24.37
C ASN A 188 -17.40 3.23 23.81
N TYR A 189 -17.09 4.06 22.81
CA TYR A 189 -15.77 4.21 22.22
C TYR A 189 -14.86 5.07 23.10
N ASN A 190 -14.48 4.58 24.28
CA ASN A 190 -13.32 5.11 25.00
C ASN A 190 -12.23 4.05 25.01
N PHE A 191 -11.61 3.85 23.84
CA PHE A 191 -10.52 2.89 23.67
C PHE A 191 -9.20 3.58 24.02
N MET A 192 -8.51 3.08 25.05
CA MET A 192 -7.08 3.35 25.22
C MET A 192 -6.32 2.27 24.45
N PRO A 193 -5.68 2.59 23.31
CA PRO A 193 -4.87 1.61 22.58
C PRO A 193 -3.70 1.17 23.46
N ILE A 194 -3.46 -0.13 23.53
CA ILE A 194 -2.21 -0.66 24.11
C ILE A 194 -1.07 -0.07 23.30
N LYS A 195 -0.24 0.76 23.94
CA LYS A 195 0.94 1.31 23.28
C LYS A 195 2.00 0.24 23.16
N VAL A 196 2.18 -0.26 21.95
CA VAL A 196 3.31 -1.10 21.58
C VAL A 196 4.59 -0.23 21.62
N ASN A 197 5.62 -0.69 22.32
CA ASN A 197 6.90 -0.03 22.54
C ASN A 197 8.04 -1.06 22.42
N ARG A 198 9.28 -0.56 22.38
CA ARG A 198 10.49 -1.35 22.21
C ARG A 198 10.58 -2.59 23.12
N PHE A 199 10.20 -2.43 24.39
CA PHE A 199 10.33 -3.50 25.39
C PHE A 199 9.12 -4.45 25.47
N ASN A 200 8.13 -4.27 24.59
CA ASN A 200 6.91 -5.09 24.57
C ASN A 200 6.58 -5.73 23.21
N HIS A 201 7.27 -5.34 22.12
CA HIS A 201 7.19 -5.96 20.79
C HIS A 201 8.32 -5.45 19.87
N ASP A 202 9.47 -6.12 19.91
CA ASP A 202 10.53 -5.92 18.93
C ASP A 202 10.81 -7.23 18.18
N THR A 203 11.29 -7.08 16.95
CA THR A 203 11.66 -8.20 16.06
C THR A 203 13.08 -7.98 15.58
N ILE A 204 13.93 -9.02 15.68
CA ILE A 204 15.15 -9.03 14.89
C ILE A 204 14.74 -9.32 13.45
N GLY A 205 15.14 -8.41 12.56
CA GLY A 205 15.00 -8.52 11.14
C GLY A 205 16.34 -8.34 10.49
N MET A 206 16.66 -9.17 9.50
CA MET A 206 17.95 -9.17 8.84
C MET A 206 17.80 -9.32 7.32
N VAL A 207 18.63 -8.60 6.57
CA VAL A 207 18.78 -8.77 5.12
C VAL A 207 20.27 -8.88 4.82
N ALA A 208 20.65 -9.87 4.01
CA ALA A 208 22.02 -10.15 3.63
C ALA A 208 22.14 -10.31 2.11
N ILE A 209 23.23 -9.81 1.55
CA ILE A 209 23.66 -10.07 0.18
C ILE A 209 25.05 -10.72 0.27
N ASP A 210 25.19 -11.90 -0.31
CA ASP A 210 26.46 -12.64 -0.29
C ASP A 210 27.40 -12.29 -1.44
N ASN A 211 28.55 -12.95 -1.49
CA ASN A 211 29.59 -12.72 -2.49
C ASN A 211 29.16 -13.08 -3.92
N LYS A 212 28.09 -13.86 -4.07
CA LYS A 212 27.50 -14.23 -5.37
C LYS A 212 26.41 -13.25 -5.79
N GLY A 213 26.07 -12.28 -4.93
CA GLY A 213 24.97 -11.35 -5.14
C GLY A 213 23.60 -11.95 -4.80
N ASP A 214 23.54 -13.11 -4.14
CA ASP A 214 22.28 -13.70 -3.72
C ASP A 214 21.77 -13.00 -2.46
N VAL A 215 20.49 -12.64 -2.46
CA VAL A 215 19.80 -11.88 -1.40
C VAL A 215 18.97 -12.85 -0.56
N ALA A 216 19.14 -12.77 0.75
CA ALA A 216 18.26 -13.45 1.70
C ALA A 216 17.74 -12.47 2.74
N ALA A 217 16.56 -12.75 3.27
CA ALA A 217 16.00 -11.99 4.39
C ALA A 217 15.33 -12.93 5.39
N GLY A 218 15.34 -12.53 6.66
CA GLY A 218 14.72 -13.31 7.72
C GLY A 218 14.41 -12.49 8.95
N THR A 219 13.55 -13.04 9.81
CA THR A 219 13.14 -12.41 11.06
C THR A 219 12.93 -13.45 12.16
N SER A 220 13.07 -13.04 13.42
CA SER A 220 12.64 -13.82 14.59
C SER A 220 12.10 -12.91 15.70
N THR A 221 11.11 -13.40 16.45
CA THR A 221 10.53 -12.69 17.61
C THR A 221 9.81 -13.67 18.55
N ASN A 222 9.63 -13.26 19.80
CA ASN A 222 8.65 -13.86 20.71
C ASN A 222 7.31 -13.11 20.76
N GLY A 223 7.16 -12.06 19.95
CA GLY A 223 5.90 -11.36 19.70
C GLY A 223 5.48 -10.40 20.82
N ALA A 224 4.19 -10.07 20.85
CA ALA A 224 3.63 -9.13 21.83
C ALA A 224 3.54 -9.79 23.22
N LYS A 225 3.96 -9.06 24.24
CA LYS A 225 3.82 -9.47 25.64
C LYS A 225 2.35 -9.57 26.04
N PHE A 226 1.95 -10.69 26.65
CA PHE A 226 0.57 -11.03 27.03
C PHE A 226 -0.41 -11.09 25.87
N LYS A 227 0.09 -11.46 24.68
CA LYS A 227 -0.74 -11.70 23.49
C LYS A 227 -1.78 -12.80 23.78
N ILE A 228 -2.89 -12.76 23.03
CA ILE A 228 -3.86 -13.86 23.03
C ILE A 228 -3.16 -15.11 22.46
N PRO A 229 -3.31 -16.30 23.09
CA PRO A 229 -2.71 -17.54 22.61
C PRO A 229 -3.02 -17.79 21.14
N GLY A 230 -1.99 -18.14 20.38
CA GLY A 230 -2.08 -18.34 18.93
C GLY A 230 -1.99 -17.05 18.09
N ARG A 231 -1.82 -15.86 18.69
CA ARG A 231 -1.55 -14.62 17.95
C ARG A 231 -0.22 -14.73 17.21
N ILE A 232 -0.27 -14.42 15.91
CA ILE A 232 0.88 -14.31 15.02
C ILE A 232 1.05 -12.85 14.58
N GLY A 233 2.28 -12.34 14.66
CA GLY A 233 2.62 -10.98 14.23
C GLY A 233 2.94 -10.85 12.74
N ASP A 234 3.64 -9.78 12.38
CA ASP A 234 4.17 -9.56 11.04
C ASP A 234 5.40 -10.40 10.70
N SER A 235 6.22 -10.72 11.70
CA SER A 235 7.53 -11.37 11.54
C SER A 235 7.47 -12.64 10.66
N PRO A 236 6.59 -13.63 10.90
CA PRO A 236 6.61 -14.86 10.11
C PRO A 236 5.90 -14.73 8.75
N ILE A 237 5.42 -13.53 8.39
CA ILE A 237 4.59 -13.29 7.20
C ILE A 237 5.45 -12.71 6.07
N PRO A 238 5.70 -13.45 4.97
CA PRO A 238 6.42 -12.93 3.80
C PRO A 238 5.80 -11.64 3.28
N GLY A 239 6.65 -10.63 3.11
CA GLY A 239 6.25 -9.30 2.64
C GLY A 239 5.83 -8.35 3.75
N SER A 240 5.52 -8.86 4.95
CA SER A 240 5.35 -8.02 6.13
C SER A 240 6.64 -7.93 6.93
N GLY A 241 7.01 -9.00 7.65
CA GLY A 241 8.20 -9.04 8.50
C GLY A 241 9.47 -8.83 7.70
N ALA A 242 9.64 -9.56 6.60
CA ALA A 242 10.73 -9.34 5.66
C ALA A 242 10.38 -9.80 4.24
N TYR A 243 11.17 -9.35 3.27
CA TYR A 243 11.05 -9.73 1.86
C TYR A 243 12.40 -9.60 1.14
N ALA A 244 12.73 -10.57 0.28
CA ALA A 244 13.94 -10.56 -0.54
C ALA A 244 13.62 -10.84 -2.01
N ASP A 245 14.33 -10.19 -2.91
CA ASP A 245 14.27 -10.43 -4.35
C ASP A 245 15.64 -10.15 -4.98
N ASN A 246 16.26 -11.16 -5.59
CA ASN A 246 17.59 -11.06 -6.19
C ASN A 246 17.73 -10.00 -7.30
N THR A 247 16.62 -9.56 -7.90
CA THR A 247 16.62 -8.54 -8.95
C THR A 247 16.58 -7.12 -8.39
N VAL A 248 16.35 -6.95 -7.09
CA VAL A 248 16.13 -5.64 -6.46
C VAL A 248 16.94 -5.46 -5.18
N GLY A 249 16.85 -6.39 -4.24
CA GLY A 249 17.32 -6.27 -2.86
C GLY A 249 16.34 -6.88 -1.86
N GLY A 250 16.42 -6.48 -0.60
CA GLY A 250 15.52 -6.93 0.45
C GLY A 250 15.19 -5.84 1.47
N ALA A 251 14.15 -6.10 2.26
CA ALA A 251 13.74 -5.23 3.35
C ALA A 251 13.20 -6.05 4.52
N THR A 252 13.27 -5.47 5.71
CA THR A 252 12.77 -6.07 6.94
C THR A 252 12.13 -5.01 7.84
N ALA A 253 11.15 -5.41 8.62
CA ALA A 253 10.31 -4.57 9.45
C ALA A 253 10.38 -4.97 10.93
N THR A 254 10.02 -4.02 11.81
CA THR A 254 9.83 -4.22 13.25
C THR A 254 8.82 -3.20 13.78
N GLY A 255 8.20 -3.47 14.94
CA GLY A 255 7.17 -2.64 15.58
C GLY A 255 5.80 -3.31 15.57
N ASP A 256 4.71 -2.58 15.77
CA ASP A 256 3.36 -3.15 16.00
C ASP A 256 2.94 -4.15 14.92
N GLY A 257 3.17 -5.43 15.19
CA GLY A 257 3.00 -6.48 14.18
C GLY A 257 1.59 -6.58 13.63
N ASP A 258 0.57 -6.29 14.44
CA ASP A 258 -0.83 -6.33 14.03
C ASP A 258 -1.18 -5.21 13.05
N ILE A 259 -0.52 -4.05 13.16
CA ILE A 259 -0.64 -2.95 12.20
C ILE A 259 0.26 -3.22 10.99
N MET A 260 1.53 -3.57 11.19
CA MET A 260 2.51 -3.80 10.13
C MET A 260 2.02 -4.86 9.14
N LEU A 261 1.47 -5.98 9.63
CA LEU A 261 0.94 -7.08 8.78
C LEU A 261 -0.18 -6.64 7.83
N ARG A 262 -0.93 -5.59 8.15
CA ARG A 262 -2.04 -5.10 7.30
C ARG A 262 -1.54 -4.39 6.04
N PHE A 263 -0.28 -3.95 6.03
CA PHE A 263 0.26 -3.08 4.97
C PHE A 263 1.41 -3.69 4.17
N LEU A 264 1.96 -4.83 4.59
CA LEU A 264 3.08 -5.51 3.93
C LEU A 264 4.27 -4.57 3.66
N PRO A 265 4.83 -3.90 4.70
CA PRO A 265 5.80 -2.84 4.55
C PRO A 265 7.10 -3.28 3.86
N SER A 266 7.60 -4.48 4.15
CA SER A 266 8.83 -5.00 3.55
C SER A 266 8.69 -5.25 2.06
N PHE A 267 7.59 -5.88 1.64
CA PHE A 267 7.27 -6.05 0.22
C PHE A 267 7.12 -4.70 -0.49
N LEU A 268 6.42 -3.75 0.15
CA LEU A 268 6.24 -2.42 -0.42
C LEU A 268 7.58 -1.69 -0.58
N ALA A 269 8.47 -1.77 0.41
CA ALA A 269 9.80 -1.17 0.32
C ALA A 269 10.60 -1.77 -0.86
N VAL A 270 10.61 -3.10 -1.03
CA VAL A 270 11.26 -3.75 -2.17
C VAL A 270 10.62 -3.30 -3.49
N GLU A 271 9.30 -3.19 -3.58
CA GLU A 271 8.63 -2.74 -4.80
C GLU A 271 8.86 -1.25 -5.13
N GLU A 272 9.02 -0.38 -4.13
CA GLU A 272 9.43 1.01 -4.37
C GLU A 272 10.90 1.08 -4.83
N MET A 273 11.79 0.27 -4.27
CA MET A 273 13.17 0.14 -4.77
C MET A 273 13.18 -0.36 -6.23
N ARG A 274 12.31 -1.31 -6.59
CA ARG A 274 12.12 -1.79 -7.97
C ARG A 274 11.72 -0.66 -8.92
N ARG A 275 10.95 0.32 -8.43
CA ARG A 275 10.54 1.52 -9.19
C ARG A 275 11.63 2.60 -9.26
N GLY A 276 12.78 2.37 -8.64
CA GLY A 276 13.93 3.27 -8.67
C GLY A 276 14.07 4.17 -7.45
N ALA A 277 13.28 3.99 -6.40
CA ALA A 277 13.48 4.71 -5.14
C ALA A 277 14.78 4.26 -4.45
N SER A 278 15.43 5.16 -3.71
CA SER A 278 16.52 4.77 -2.81
C SER A 278 15.98 3.96 -1.62
N PRO A 279 16.80 3.13 -0.95
CA PRO A 279 16.37 2.34 0.21
C PRO A 279 15.70 3.19 1.31
N THR A 280 16.26 4.36 1.64
CA THR A 280 15.66 5.30 2.60
C THR A 280 14.31 5.84 2.13
N GLN A 281 14.19 6.20 0.85
CA GLN A 281 12.91 6.67 0.29
C GLN A 281 11.85 5.57 0.30
N ALA A 282 12.25 4.34 -0.05
CA ALA A 282 11.38 3.18 -0.06
C ALA A 282 10.86 2.83 1.34
N ALA A 283 11.75 2.77 2.33
CA ALA A 283 11.38 2.56 3.73
C ALA A 283 10.44 3.66 4.24
N ARG A 284 10.75 4.93 3.94
CA ARG A 284 9.90 6.07 4.32
C ARG A 284 8.53 6.02 3.67
N PHE A 285 8.45 5.61 2.41
CA PHE A 285 7.17 5.45 1.73
C PHE A 285 6.31 4.37 2.38
N ALA A 286 6.93 3.23 2.76
CA ALA A 286 6.23 2.16 3.46
C ALA A 286 5.68 2.62 4.81
N ILE A 287 6.50 3.27 5.64
CA ILE A 287 6.11 3.81 6.95
C ILE A 287 5.02 4.87 6.84
N ASN A 288 5.17 5.84 5.93
CA ASN A 288 4.19 6.92 5.75
C ASN A 288 2.82 6.38 5.33
N ARG A 289 2.79 5.32 4.52
CA ARG A 289 1.53 4.70 4.10
C ARG A 289 0.75 4.11 5.29
N ILE A 290 1.45 3.58 6.28
CA ILE A 290 0.85 3.08 7.52
C ILE A 290 0.40 4.26 8.39
N ALA A 291 1.26 5.26 8.57
CA ALA A 291 0.99 6.46 9.39
C ALA A 291 -0.27 7.21 8.95
N VAL A 292 -0.59 7.22 7.65
CA VAL A 292 -1.84 7.81 7.13
C VAL A 292 -3.10 7.17 7.71
N HIS A 293 -3.05 5.88 8.05
CA HIS A 293 -4.17 5.12 8.58
C HIS A 293 -4.11 4.94 10.10
N TYR A 294 -2.91 4.83 10.65
CA TYR A 294 -2.64 4.63 12.08
C TYR A 294 -1.58 5.64 12.52
N PRO A 295 -1.94 6.89 12.87
CA PRO A 295 -0.95 7.93 13.17
C PRO A 295 -0.09 7.66 14.42
N ASP A 296 -0.58 6.84 15.33
CA ASP A 296 0.08 6.57 16.63
C ASP A 296 0.81 5.21 16.67
N PHE A 297 0.90 4.50 15.55
CA PHE A 297 1.58 3.20 15.52
C PHE A 297 3.09 3.35 15.73
N MET A 298 3.73 2.33 16.30
CA MET A 298 5.19 2.21 16.32
C MET A 298 5.63 1.26 15.21
N GLY A 299 6.62 1.66 14.42
CA GLY A 299 7.20 0.77 13.42
C GLY A 299 8.41 1.34 12.70
N ALA A 300 9.26 0.44 12.22
CA ALA A 300 10.43 0.77 11.41
C ALA A 300 10.64 -0.25 10.28
N VAL A 301 11.27 0.22 9.20
CA VAL A 301 11.69 -0.60 8.06
C VAL A 301 13.13 -0.26 7.74
N VAL A 302 13.95 -1.30 7.57
CA VAL A 302 15.30 -1.21 7.00
C VAL A 302 15.29 -1.88 5.64
N ALA A 303 15.92 -1.27 4.65
CA ALA A 303 16.01 -1.76 3.28
C ALA A 303 17.47 -1.78 2.81
N LEU A 304 17.78 -2.80 2.00
CA LEU A 304 19.07 -3.02 1.37
C LEU A 304 18.83 -3.35 -0.11
N LYS A 305 19.45 -2.59 -1.00
CA LYS A 305 19.34 -2.76 -2.45
C LYS A 305 20.49 -3.62 -2.98
N ILE A 306 20.29 -4.26 -4.12
CA ILE A 306 21.24 -5.18 -4.76
C ILE A 306 22.60 -4.55 -5.11
N ASP A 307 22.67 -3.23 -5.18
CA ASP A 307 23.92 -2.48 -5.38
C ASP A 307 24.74 -2.27 -4.09
N GLY A 308 24.21 -2.73 -2.95
CA GLY A 308 24.80 -2.56 -1.62
C GLY A 308 24.40 -1.27 -0.91
N THR A 309 23.58 -0.41 -1.55
CA THR A 309 23.03 0.77 -0.86
C THR A 309 21.96 0.37 0.13
N TYR A 310 21.92 1.02 1.29
CA TYR A 310 21.01 0.71 2.38
C TYR A 310 20.36 1.96 2.96
N GLY A 311 19.30 1.79 3.75
CA GLY A 311 18.59 2.89 4.39
C GLY A 311 17.42 2.42 5.24
N ALA A 312 16.89 3.31 6.07
CA ALA A 312 15.79 2.98 6.97
C ALA A 312 14.84 4.16 7.19
N ALA A 313 13.66 3.88 7.72
CA ALA A 313 12.70 4.85 8.21
C ALA A 313 11.93 4.27 9.40
N CYS A 314 11.51 5.12 10.32
CA CYS A 314 10.73 4.74 11.50
C CYS A 314 9.63 5.76 11.81
N HIS A 315 8.66 5.34 12.64
CA HIS A 315 7.56 6.15 13.13
C HIS A 315 7.14 5.68 14.54
N GLY A 316 6.63 6.60 15.36
CA GLY A 316 6.05 6.27 16.68
C GLY A 316 7.03 5.87 17.79
N LEU A 317 8.33 6.14 17.65
CA LEU A 317 9.36 5.84 18.66
C LEU A 317 9.64 6.98 19.67
N GLY A 318 8.78 8.01 19.72
CA GLY A 318 8.97 9.15 20.63
C GLY A 318 10.27 9.91 20.31
N ASP A 319 11.03 10.29 21.33
CA ASP A 319 12.33 10.97 21.18
C ASP A 319 13.50 10.01 20.93
N GLU A 320 13.27 8.69 21.00
CA GLU A 320 14.33 7.72 20.79
C GLU A 320 14.57 7.47 19.30
N PRO A 321 15.83 7.55 18.83
CA PRO A 321 16.17 7.13 17.48
C PRO A 321 16.02 5.61 17.33
N PHE A 322 15.61 5.17 16.14
CA PHE A 322 15.67 3.76 15.74
C PHE A 322 17.10 3.39 15.30
N PRO A 323 17.83 2.52 16.03
CA PRO A 323 19.12 2.03 15.59
C PRO A 323 18.96 0.85 14.62
N TYR A 324 19.88 0.73 13.67
CA TYR A 324 20.09 -0.47 12.88
C TYR A 324 21.60 -0.66 12.65
N VAL A 325 22.04 -1.91 12.53
CA VAL A 325 23.46 -2.24 12.35
C VAL A 325 23.70 -2.67 10.92
N VAL A 326 24.78 -2.19 10.33
CA VAL A 326 25.24 -2.55 8.99
C VAL A 326 26.70 -2.97 9.02
N GLN A 327 27.05 -3.95 8.19
CA GLN A 327 28.44 -4.30 7.93
C GLN A 327 28.62 -4.66 6.46
N ASP A 328 29.59 -4.04 5.79
CA ASP A 328 29.97 -4.30 4.41
C ASP A 328 31.49 -4.43 4.25
N VAL A 329 31.94 -4.75 3.03
CA VAL A 329 33.36 -4.97 2.70
C VAL A 329 34.25 -3.75 2.90
N THR A 330 33.68 -2.55 2.88
CA THR A 330 34.43 -1.30 3.02
C THR A 330 34.75 -0.97 4.47
N MET A 331 34.06 -1.61 5.42
CA MET A 331 34.16 -1.32 6.84
C MET A 331 35.11 -2.30 7.56
N LYS A 332 36.03 -1.76 8.37
CA LYS A 332 36.88 -2.59 9.27
C LYS A 332 36.08 -3.20 10.43
N LYS A 333 34.97 -2.58 10.82
CA LYS A 333 34.06 -2.96 11.92
C LYS A 333 32.64 -2.55 11.55
N TYR A 334 31.64 -3.22 12.11
CA TYR A 334 30.22 -2.84 11.96
C TYR A 334 29.99 -1.35 12.25
N LYS A 335 28.96 -0.79 11.62
CA LYS A 335 28.46 0.57 11.84
C LYS A 335 27.05 0.50 12.41
N ILE A 336 26.79 1.28 13.45
CA ILE A 336 25.43 1.50 13.98
C ILE A 336 24.94 2.82 13.39
N GLU A 337 23.83 2.76 12.68
CA GLU A 337 23.14 3.92 12.10
C GLU A 337 21.86 4.16 12.88
N THR A 338 21.43 5.43 12.97
CA THR A 338 20.22 5.81 13.69
C THR A 338 19.30 6.65 12.81
N VAL A 339 17.99 6.43 12.94
CA VAL A 339 16.97 7.22 12.25
C VAL A 339 16.01 7.82 13.28
N ASN A 340 15.83 9.13 13.23
CA ASN A 340 14.89 9.83 14.11
C ASN A 340 13.45 9.68 13.58
N SER A 341 12.52 9.52 14.53
CA SER A 341 11.07 9.55 14.30
C SER A 341 10.57 10.96 13.95
N HIS A 342 11.27 12.02 14.41
CA HIS A 342 10.91 13.42 14.21
C HIS A 342 11.88 14.08 13.21
N GLY A 343 11.35 14.49 12.05
CA GLY A 343 12.00 15.45 11.16
C GLY A 343 12.59 14.88 9.87
N SER A 344 11.78 14.87 8.82
CA SER A 344 12.17 15.67 7.65
C SER A 344 10.97 16.52 7.26
N THR A 345 11.14 17.82 7.47
CA THR A 345 10.35 18.91 6.93
C THR A 345 9.93 18.64 5.49
N MET A 346 8.72 19.07 5.14
CA MET A 346 8.23 19.18 3.76
C MET A 346 9.00 20.28 2.97
N ALA A 347 10.32 20.19 2.92
CA ALA A 347 11.21 21.04 2.15
C ALA A 347 12.30 20.10 1.59
N ASP A 348 12.37 19.98 0.26
CA ASP A 348 13.29 19.17 -0.57
C ASP A 348 12.68 18.04 -1.40
N ALA A 349 11.36 18.03 -1.58
CA ALA A 349 10.74 17.31 -2.71
C ALA A 349 10.57 18.24 -3.93
N ALA A 350 11.64 18.41 -4.71
CA ALA A 350 11.50 18.82 -6.11
C ALA A 350 10.98 17.64 -6.97
N PRO A 351 10.26 17.89 -8.07
CA PRO A 351 9.21 17.00 -8.54
C PRO A 351 9.74 15.92 -9.49
N ALA A 352 9.67 14.66 -9.08
CA ALA A 352 9.87 13.51 -9.96
C ALA A 352 8.53 12.82 -10.25
N GLY A 353 8.03 13.03 -11.47
CA GLY A 353 7.42 12.00 -12.29
C GLY A 353 6.14 11.31 -11.79
N GLY A 354 4.99 11.93 -12.05
CA GLY A 354 3.70 11.24 -11.94
C GLY A 354 3.58 10.07 -12.93
N ARG A 355 3.46 8.83 -12.40
CA ARG A 355 2.84 7.63 -13.01
C ARG A 355 2.62 6.64 -11.86
N GLY A 356 1.40 6.39 -11.44
CA GLY A 356 0.61 5.32 -12.01
C GLY A 356 0.02 4.46 -10.90
N GLY A 357 -1.07 4.93 -10.28
CA GLY A 357 -1.79 4.18 -9.26
C GLY A 357 -2.33 2.87 -9.83
N PHE A 358 -1.68 1.77 -9.46
CA PHE A 358 -2.26 0.44 -9.50
C PHE A 358 -3.46 0.41 -8.55
N ARG A 359 -4.67 0.36 -9.12
CA ARG A 359 -5.88 0.03 -8.39
C ARG A 359 -6.51 -1.22 -8.98
N GLY A 360 -6.39 -2.30 -8.22
CA GLY A 360 -7.53 -3.18 -7.93
C GLY A 360 -7.63 -4.46 -8.75
N GLY A 361 -6.90 -5.48 -8.29
CA GLY A 361 -7.39 -6.85 -8.37
C GLY A 361 -8.76 -6.92 -7.69
N PHE A 362 -9.78 -7.24 -8.50
CA PHE A 362 -11.14 -7.47 -8.06
C PHE A 362 -11.23 -8.89 -7.50
N GLY A 363 -11.35 -9.02 -6.18
CA GLY A 363 -11.37 -10.34 -5.55
C GLY A 363 -12.00 -10.41 -4.17
N SER A 364 -12.83 -9.46 -3.74
CA SER A 364 -13.82 -9.70 -2.67
C SER A 364 -14.71 -8.48 -2.43
N ARG A 365 -16.00 -8.63 -2.71
CA ARG A 365 -17.08 -8.32 -1.76
C ARG A 365 -18.46 -8.52 -2.40
N GLY A 366 -19.37 -9.01 -1.58
CA GLY A 366 -20.79 -8.76 -1.74
C GLY A 366 -21.63 -9.99 -1.46
N GLY A 367 -22.11 -10.07 -0.23
CA GLY A 367 -23.20 -10.95 0.15
C GLY A 367 -23.48 -10.99 1.65
N ASP A 368 -23.81 -9.86 2.29
CA ASP A 368 -24.96 -9.94 3.19
C ASP A 368 -25.71 -8.62 3.34
N ARG A 369 -27.02 -8.68 3.03
CA ARG A 369 -28.13 -7.82 3.46
C ARG A 369 -29.41 -8.50 2.96
N GLY A 370 -29.93 -9.41 3.79
CA GLY A 370 -31.28 -9.34 4.36
C GLY A 370 -32.50 -9.51 3.45
N ARG A 371 -33.24 -10.60 3.67
CA ARG A 371 -34.72 -10.72 3.73
C ARG A 371 -35.04 -12.21 3.99
N GLY A 372 -35.78 -12.64 5.01
CA GLY A 372 -36.51 -11.98 6.09
C GLY A 372 -37.08 -13.07 7.03
N GLY A 373 -37.43 -12.70 8.26
CA GLY A 373 -38.27 -13.51 9.14
C GLY A 373 -39.73 -13.03 9.14
N PRO A 374 -40.71 -13.88 9.50
CA PRO A 374 -42.13 -13.68 9.23
C PRO A 374 -42.87 -12.84 10.29
N ARG A 375 -43.88 -12.11 9.80
CA ARG A 375 -45.14 -11.67 10.43
C ARG A 375 -45.22 -11.66 11.97
N GLY A 376 -45.19 -10.45 12.53
CA GLY A 376 -45.85 -10.10 13.80
C GLY A 376 -46.86 -8.97 13.56
N ARG A 377 -48.15 -9.26 13.77
CA ARG A 377 -49.27 -8.30 13.80
C ARG A 377 -49.03 -7.26 14.90
N GLY A 378 -49.19 -5.98 14.58
CA GLY A 378 -49.22 -4.91 15.59
C GLY A 378 -49.55 -3.57 14.96
N ARG A 379 -50.81 -3.13 15.13
CA ARG A 379 -51.37 -1.89 14.58
C ARG A 379 -50.61 -0.67 15.08
N GLY A 380 -49.99 0.07 14.15
CA GLY A 380 -49.62 1.47 14.33
C GLY A 380 -50.12 2.27 13.12
N ARG A 381 -51.29 2.88 13.23
CA ARG A 381 -51.83 3.82 12.23
C ARG A 381 -50.92 5.06 12.20
N GLY A 382 -50.21 5.25 11.09
CA GLY A 382 -49.43 6.45 10.81
C GLY A 382 -49.41 6.74 9.32
N ARG A 383 -50.46 7.43 8.88
CA ARG A 383 -50.68 8.14 7.59
C ARG A 383 -49.65 7.92 6.47
N GLY A 384 -50.16 7.45 5.34
CA GLY A 384 -49.47 7.57 4.06
C GLY A 384 -49.11 9.02 3.72
N ARG A 385 -47.85 9.22 3.35
CA ARG A 385 -47.40 10.19 2.36
C ARG A 385 -46.62 9.35 1.36
N GLY A 386 -47.10 9.15 0.14
CA GLY A 386 -47.28 10.25 -0.80
C GLY A 386 -45.98 10.36 -1.59
N ARG A 387 -46.03 9.89 -2.83
CA ARG A 387 -45.01 9.98 -3.87
C ARG A 387 -44.64 11.47 -4.04
N GLY A 388 -43.62 11.94 -3.32
CA GLY A 388 -43.11 13.30 -3.40
C GLY A 388 -42.06 13.39 -4.50
N LYS A 389 -42.23 14.34 -5.42
CA LYS A 389 -41.17 14.83 -6.31
C LYS A 389 -39.90 15.07 -5.48
N GLU A 390 -38.75 14.71 -6.03
CA GLU A 390 -37.45 15.15 -5.52
C GLU A 390 -37.37 16.66 -5.70
N ASP A 391 -37.94 17.41 -4.76
CA ASP A 391 -37.71 18.84 -4.65
C ASP A 391 -36.22 19.05 -4.39
N GLN A 392 -35.61 19.91 -5.20
CA GLN A 392 -34.20 20.27 -5.14
C GLN A 392 -33.85 20.67 -3.70
N LYS A 393 -33.23 19.75 -2.95
CA LYS A 393 -32.62 20.10 -1.67
C LYS A 393 -31.48 21.07 -1.97
N GLU A 394 -31.58 22.26 -1.41
CA GLU A 394 -30.51 23.25 -1.43
C GLU A 394 -29.20 22.61 -0.97
N TRP A 395 -28.12 22.76 -1.73
CA TRP A 395 -26.84 22.13 -1.45
C TRP A 395 -26.23 22.68 -0.16
N VAL A 396 -26.09 21.83 0.87
CA VAL A 396 -25.40 22.15 2.12
C VAL A 396 -24.01 21.52 2.10
N PRO A 397 -22.94 22.32 1.95
CA PRO A 397 -21.60 21.78 1.79
C PRO A 397 -21.06 21.19 3.09
N VAL A 398 -20.49 20.00 2.99
CA VAL A 398 -19.90 19.29 4.15
C VAL A 398 -18.38 19.48 4.20
N THR A 399 -17.74 19.54 3.03
CA THR A 399 -16.30 19.70 2.89
C THR A 399 -15.87 21.16 2.96
N LYS A 400 -14.62 21.38 3.39
CA LYS A 400 -13.99 22.71 3.39
C LYS A 400 -14.03 23.34 2.00
N LEU A 401 -13.76 22.56 0.94
CA LEU A 401 -13.87 23.00 -0.44
C LEU A 401 -15.30 23.45 -0.80
N GLY A 402 -16.30 22.64 -0.43
CA GLY A 402 -17.70 22.97 -0.67
C GLY A 402 -18.11 24.29 0.00
N ARG A 403 -17.67 24.54 1.24
CA ARG A 403 -17.95 25.80 1.95
C ARG A 403 -17.28 26.99 1.26
N LEU A 404 -16.01 26.85 0.88
CA LEU A 404 -15.28 27.91 0.15
C LEU A 404 -15.94 28.26 -1.19
N VAL A 405 -16.43 27.25 -1.92
CA VAL A 405 -17.15 27.44 -3.18
C VAL A 405 -18.50 28.12 -2.93
N ARG A 406 -19.28 27.65 -1.94
CA ARG A 406 -20.59 28.24 -1.62
C ARG A 406 -20.47 29.68 -1.10
N GLU A 407 -19.41 30.01 -0.39
CA GLU A 407 -19.10 31.36 0.10
C GLU A 407 -18.53 32.29 -1.01
N GLY A 408 -18.31 31.80 -2.23
CA GLY A 408 -17.79 32.58 -3.34
C GLY A 408 -16.29 32.91 -3.25
N LYS A 409 -15.55 32.25 -2.36
CA LYS A 409 -14.08 32.42 -2.20
C LYS A 409 -13.29 31.73 -3.30
N ILE A 410 -13.90 30.76 -3.98
CA ILE A 410 -13.38 30.13 -5.20
C ILE A 410 -14.39 30.40 -6.31
N ASP A 411 -14.01 31.24 -7.26
CA ASP A 411 -14.85 31.75 -8.36
C ASP A 411 -14.84 30.85 -9.61
N LYS A 412 -13.76 30.07 -9.79
CA LYS A 412 -13.51 29.26 -10.98
C LYS A 412 -13.15 27.82 -10.63
N LEU A 413 -13.64 26.89 -11.44
CA LEU A 413 -13.31 25.48 -11.33
C LEU A 413 -11.81 25.23 -11.60
N GLU A 414 -11.20 26.01 -12.49
CA GLU A 414 -9.78 25.94 -12.83
C GLU A 414 -8.88 26.25 -11.62
N SER A 415 -9.32 27.11 -10.71
CA SER A 415 -8.60 27.41 -9.46
C SER A 415 -8.49 26.16 -8.59
N ILE A 416 -9.51 25.29 -8.57
CA ILE A 416 -9.48 24.02 -7.84
C ILE A 416 -8.41 23.10 -8.42
N TYR A 417 -8.30 23.03 -9.76
CA TYR A 417 -7.29 22.21 -10.43
C TYR A 417 -5.88 22.79 -10.30
N LEU A 418 -5.72 24.11 -10.29
CA LEU A 418 -4.42 24.78 -10.12
C LEU A 418 -3.76 24.38 -8.80
N PHE A 419 -4.54 24.35 -7.71
CA PHE A 419 -4.06 23.95 -6.38
C PHE A 419 -4.21 22.45 -6.08
N SER A 420 -4.60 21.64 -7.08
CA SER A 420 -4.80 20.19 -6.94
C SER A 420 -5.73 19.79 -5.78
N LEU A 421 -6.78 20.58 -5.53
CA LEU A 421 -7.72 20.33 -4.43
C LEU A 421 -8.70 19.20 -4.79
N PRO A 422 -8.89 18.19 -3.94
CA PRO A 422 -9.75 17.04 -4.26
C PRO A 422 -11.24 17.38 -4.15
N ILE A 423 -11.97 17.20 -5.25
CA ILE A 423 -13.44 17.34 -5.30
C ILE A 423 -14.09 16.06 -4.73
N LYS A 424 -14.86 16.21 -3.65
CA LYS A 424 -15.56 15.09 -2.98
C LYS A 424 -17.09 15.23 -2.98
N GLU A 425 -17.61 16.38 -3.38
CA GLU A 425 -19.04 16.67 -3.52
C GLU A 425 -19.32 16.95 -5.00
N PHE A 426 -20.31 16.26 -5.57
CA PHE A 426 -20.63 16.41 -7.00
C PHE A 426 -21.36 17.73 -7.28
N GLU A 427 -21.99 18.27 -6.24
CA GLU A 427 -22.69 19.54 -6.22
C GLU A 427 -21.75 20.72 -6.52
N ILE A 428 -20.44 20.60 -6.24
CA ILE A 428 -19.44 21.60 -6.63
C ILE A 428 -19.39 21.73 -8.17
N ILE A 429 -19.45 20.62 -8.89
CA ILE A 429 -19.46 20.64 -10.36
C ILE A 429 -20.79 21.15 -10.88
N ASP A 430 -21.90 20.83 -10.21
CA ASP A 430 -23.22 21.37 -10.57
C ASP A 430 -23.28 22.89 -10.35
N PHE A 431 -22.60 23.40 -9.33
CA PHE A 431 -22.49 24.84 -9.08
C PHE A 431 -21.72 25.57 -10.20
N PHE A 432 -20.58 25.02 -10.66
CA PHE A 432 -19.77 25.68 -11.69
C PHE A 432 -20.25 25.44 -13.13
N LEU A 433 -20.65 24.21 -13.46
CA LEU A 433 -20.90 23.78 -14.84
C LEU A 433 -22.35 23.38 -15.11
N GLY A 434 -23.22 23.34 -14.09
CA GLY A 434 -24.52 22.65 -14.14
C GLY A 434 -25.42 23.01 -15.32
N ALA A 435 -25.41 24.27 -15.78
CA ALA A 435 -26.21 24.70 -16.94
C ALA A 435 -25.66 24.24 -18.29
N SER A 436 -24.34 24.06 -18.39
CA SER A 436 -23.63 23.66 -19.61
C SER A 436 -23.33 22.15 -19.69
N LEU A 437 -23.54 21.44 -18.59
CA LEU A 437 -23.10 20.06 -18.42
C LEU A 437 -24.08 19.09 -19.10
N ASN A 438 -23.60 18.35 -20.09
CA ASN A 438 -24.37 17.30 -20.75
C ASN A 438 -23.90 15.92 -20.27
N ASP A 439 -24.83 15.02 -19.97
CA ASP A 439 -24.55 13.62 -19.70
C ASP A 439 -24.91 12.71 -20.88
N GLU A 440 -24.05 11.73 -21.16
CA GLU A 440 -24.29 10.74 -22.21
C GLU A 440 -23.99 9.32 -21.72
N VAL A 441 -24.96 8.43 -21.88
CA VAL A 441 -24.80 7.01 -21.55
C VAL A 441 -24.08 6.30 -22.69
N LEU A 442 -22.83 5.90 -22.45
CA LEU A 442 -22.00 5.23 -23.46
C LEU A 442 -22.36 3.76 -23.64
N LYS A 443 -22.56 3.04 -22.54
CA LYS A 443 -22.91 1.62 -22.55
C LYS A 443 -23.57 1.19 -21.26
N ILE A 444 -24.62 0.40 -21.38
CA ILE A 444 -25.20 -0.39 -20.30
C ILE A 444 -24.97 -1.85 -20.65
N MET A 445 -24.48 -2.64 -19.69
CA MET A 445 -24.32 -4.08 -19.86
C MET A 445 -24.81 -4.83 -18.62
N PRO A 446 -25.48 -5.99 -18.80
CA PRO A 446 -25.71 -6.89 -17.69
C PRO A 446 -24.37 -7.51 -17.25
N VAL A 447 -24.14 -7.54 -15.94
CA VAL A 447 -23.02 -8.24 -15.30
C VAL A 447 -23.62 -9.24 -14.32
N GLN A 448 -23.21 -10.50 -14.46
CA GLN A 448 -23.74 -11.59 -13.66
C GLN A 448 -22.69 -12.03 -12.64
N LYS A 449 -23.12 -12.26 -11.39
CA LYS A 449 -22.29 -12.89 -10.35
C LYS A 449 -22.94 -14.21 -9.97
N GLN A 450 -22.19 -15.31 -10.08
CA GLN A 450 -22.61 -16.61 -9.56
C GLN A 450 -22.62 -16.57 -8.02
N THR A 451 -23.71 -17.00 -7.40
CA THR A 451 -23.82 -17.16 -5.94
C THR A 451 -24.35 -18.56 -5.62
N ARG A 452 -24.21 -19.01 -4.37
CA ARG A 452 -24.78 -20.30 -3.91
C ARG A 452 -26.30 -20.39 -4.13
N ALA A 453 -27.00 -19.25 -4.18
CA ALA A 453 -28.44 -19.13 -4.43
C ALA A 453 -28.80 -18.86 -5.92
N GLY A 454 -27.87 -19.09 -6.85
CA GLY A 454 -28.08 -18.88 -8.30
C GLY A 454 -27.43 -17.63 -8.88
N GLN A 455 -27.75 -17.33 -10.14
CA GLN A 455 -27.21 -16.20 -10.89
C GLN A 455 -27.86 -14.88 -10.43
N ARG A 456 -27.07 -13.94 -9.89
CA ARG A 456 -27.52 -12.57 -9.61
C ARG A 456 -27.08 -11.63 -10.72
N THR A 457 -28.05 -11.10 -11.46
CA THR A 457 -27.83 -10.10 -12.52
C THR A 457 -27.80 -8.68 -11.94
N ARG A 458 -26.89 -7.84 -12.43
CA ARG A 458 -26.80 -6.41 -12.15
C ARG A 458 -26.52 -5.67 -13.45
N PHE A 459 -26.83 -4.39 -13.52
CA PHE A 459 -26.51 -3.55 -14.68
C PHE A 459 -25.33 -2.66 -14.37
N LYS A 460 -24.32 -2.68 -15.24
CA LYS A 460 -23.17 -1.79 -15.19
C LYS A 460 -23.35 -0.71 -16.26
N ALA A 461 -23.42 0.54 -15.83
CA ALA A 461 -23.54 1.71 -16.70
C ALA A 461 -22.20 2.44 -16.78
N PHE A 462 -21.84 2.85 -17.99
CA PHE A 462 -20.74 3.75 -18.30
C PHE A 462 -21.34 5.05 -18.81
N VAL A 463 -21.08 6.15 -18.12
CA VAL A 463 -21.65 7.47 -18.43
C VAL A 463 -20.51 8.47 -18.54
N ALA A 464 -20.51 9.24 -19.61
CA ALA A 464 -19.64 10.39 -19.78
C ALA A 464 -20.42 11.66 -19.48
N ILE A 465 -19.71 12.68 -19.01
CA ILE A 465 -20.25 14.00 -18.77
C ILE A 465 -19.26 15.03 -19.33
N GLY A 466 -19.73 16.10 -19.93
CA GLY A 466 -18.86 17.19 -20.40
C GLY A 466 -19.65 18.44 -20.77
N ASP A 467 -18.93 19.55 -20.84
CA ASP A 467 -19.47 20.88 -21.14
C ASP A 467 -19.22 21.32 -22.60
N ASN A 468 -18.62 20.44 -23.43
CA ASN A 468 -18.10 20.75 -24.76
C ASN A 468 -17.09 21.92 -24.78
N ASN A 469 -16.57 22.32 -23.63
CA ASN A 469 -15.71 23.49 -23.46
C ASN A 469 -14.47 23.20 -22.60
N GLY A 470 -13.99 21.96 -22.64
CA GLY A 470 -12.73 21.60 -22.00
C GLY A 470 -12.88 20.92 -20.64
N HIS A 471 -14.07 20.45 -20.27
CA HIS A 471 -14.26 19.59 -19.11
C HIS A 471 -14.90 18.27 -19.50
N ILE A 472 -14.34 17.17 -19.02
CA ILE A 472 -14.86 15.82 -19.26
C ILE A 472 -14.77 14.98 -17.99
N GLY A 473 -15.83 14.25 -17.68
CA GLY A 473 -15.91 13.26 -16.61
C GLY A 473 -16.34 11.91 -17.15
N LEU A 474 -15.85 10.82 -16.54
CA LEU A 474 -16.26 9.46 -16.87
C LEU A 474 -16.59 8.71 -15.58
N GLY A 475 -17.81 8.19 -15.51
CA GLY A 475 -18.35 7.47 -14.36
C GLY A 475 -18.77 6.06 -14.72
N VAL A 476 -18.52 5.12 -13.80
CA VAL A 476 -18.92 3.73 -13.96
C VAL A 476 -19.53 3.23 -12.67
N LYS A 477 -20.78 2.77 -12.73
CA LYS A 477 -21.47 2.20 -11.56
C LYS A 477 -22.22 0.94 -11.93
N CYS A 478 -22.34 0.03 -10.96
CA CYS A 478 -23.21 -1.13 -11.05
C CYS A 478 -24.34 -1.06 -10.01
N SER A 479 -25.56 -1.41 -10.42
CA SER A 479 -26.73 -1.51 -9.55
C SER A 479 -27.67 -2.62 -10.01
N LYS A 480 -28.68 -2.97 -9.20
CA LYS A 480 -29.73 -3.93 -9.58
C LYS A 480 -30.65 -3.35 -10.65
N GLU A 481 -30.88 -2.05 -10.63
CA GLU A 481 -31.71 -1.33 -11.59
C GLU A 481 -30.87 -0.45 -12.51
N VAL A 482 -31.27 -0.37 -13.78
CA VAL A 482 -30.59 0.44 -14.81
C VAL A 482 -30.60 1.93 -14.44
N ALA A 483 -31.75 2.48 -14.08
CA ALA A 483 -31.87 3.90 -13.72
C ALA A 483 -30.95 4.28 -12.54
N THR A 484 -30.91 3.45 -11.51
CA THR A 484 -30.04 3.66 -10.34
C THR A 484 -28.55 3.53 -10.69
N ALA A 485 -28.20 2.65 -11.63
CA ALA A 485 -26.84 2.54 -12.15
C ALA A 485 -26.43 3.80 -12.94
N ILE A 486 -27.31 4.33 -13.79
CA ILE A 486 -27.07 5.55 -14.58
C ILE A 486 -26.91 6.75 -13.66
N ARG A 487 -27.88 7.04 -12.78
CA ARG A 487 -27.82 8.20 -11.86
C ARG A 487 -26.54 8.19 -11.02
N GLY A 488 -26.18 7.03 -10.48
CA GLY A 488 -24.96 6.96 -9.71
C GLY A 488 -23.68 6.94 -10.55
N ALA A 489 -23.72 6.54 -11.82
CA ALA A 489 -22.61 6.74 -12.74
C ALA A 489 -22.44 8.22 -13.09
N ILE A 490 -23.54 8.97 -13.25
CA ILE A 490 -23.52 10.44 -13.42
C ILE A 490 -22.82 11.11 -12.24
N ILE A 491 -23.21 10.77 -10.99
CA ILE A 491 -22.56 11.31 -9.79
C ILE A 491 -21.05 11.01 -9.78
N LEU A 492 -20.65 9.78 -10.11
CA LEU A 492 -19.24 9.41 -10.19
C LEU A 492 -18.50 10.11 -11.33
N ALA A 493 -19.17 10.42 -12.44
CA ALA A 493 -18.61 11.16 -13.54
C ALA A 493 -18.39 12.64 -13.16
N LYS A 494 -19.32 13.26 -12.43
CA LYS A 494 -19.16 14.61 -11.88
C LYS A 494 -17.96 14.68 -10.93
N LEU A 495 -17.84 13.73 -10.00
CA LEU A 495 -16.69 13.68 -9.09
C LEU A 495 -15.35 13.43 -9.79
N SER A 496 -15.37 12.91 -11.02
CA SER A 496 -14.16 12.58 -11.76
C SER A 496 -13.83 13.59 -12.86
N VAL A 497 -14.55 14.71 -13.00
CA VAL A 497 -14.32 15.70 -14.06
C VAL A 497 -12.85 16.17 -14.08
N LEU A 498 -12.29 16.23 -15.28
CA LEU A 498 -10.94 16.69 -15.55
C LEU A 498 -10.95 17.82 -16.59
N PRO A 499 -10.05 18.82 -16.45
CA PRO A 499 -9.84 19.83 -17.47
C PRO A 499 -9.07 19.24 -18.65
N VAL A 500 -9.39 19.68 -19.86
CA VAL A 500 -8.83 19.22 -21.13
C VAL A 500 -8.09 20.37 -21.78
N ARG A 501 -6.80 20.17 -22.05
CA ARG A 501 -6.02 21.15 -22.80
C ARG A 501 -6.21 20.93 -24.29
N ARG A 502 -6.49 22.02 -24.99
CA ARG A 502 -6.56 22.10 -26.45
C ARG A 502 -5.37 22.90 -26.95
N GLY A 503 -4.88 22.57 -28.13
CA GLY A 503 -3.78 23.22 -28.82
C GLY A 503 -4.06 23.37 -30.31
N TYR A 504 -2.96 23.48 -31.07
CA TYR A 504 -2.95 23.78 -32.49
C TYR A 504 -2.18 22.70 -33.25
N TRP A 505 -2.41 22.62 -34.56
CA TRP A 505 -1.61 21.80 -35.47
C TRP A 505 -0.79 22.72 -36.39
N GLY A 506 0.54 22.64 -36.31
CA GLY A 506 1.45 23.50 -37.07
C GLY A 506 1.47 24.93 -36.54
N ASN A 507 0.56 25.79 -37.04
CA ASN A 507 0.51 27.22 -36.72
C ASN A 507 -0.61 27.57 -35.72
N LYS A 508 -0.38 28.60 -34.90
CA LYS A 508 -1.32 29.12 -33.90
C LYS A 508 -2.36 30.05 -34.53
N ILE A 509 -3.30 29.49 -35.29
CA ILE A 509 -4.35 30.28 -35.98
C ILE A 509 -5.70 30.07 -35.29
N GLY A 510 -6.31 31.16 -34.83
CA GLY A 510 -7.64 31.19 -34.22
C GLY A 510 -7.66 30.61 -32.80
N LYS A 511 -8.81 30.03 -32.40
CA LYS A 511 -8.95 29.33 -31.10
C LYS A 511 -8.32 27.93 -31.16
N PRO A 512 -7.78 27.39 -30.03
CA PRO A 512 -7.30 26.02 -29.95
C PRO A 512 -8.41 25.03 -30.30
N HIS A 513 -8.09 24.04 -31.14
CA HIS A 513 -9.09 23.18 -31.79
C HIS A 513 -8.77 21.68 -31.69
N THR A 514 -7.50 21.31 -31.48
CA THR A 514 -7.02 19.92 -31.45
C THR A 514 -6.34 19.58 -30.12
N VAL A 515 -5.92 18.34 -29.88
CA VAL A 515 -5.00 18.00 -28.77
C VAL A 515 -3.63 18.66 -28.96
N PRO A 516 -2.93 19.08 -27.88
CA PRO A 516 -1.68 19.85 -27.97
C PRO A 516 -0.47 19.05 -28.47
N CYS A 517 -0.44 17.74 -28.16
CA CYS A 517 0.60 16.83 -28.59
C CYS A 517 0.04 15.41 -28.73
N LYS A 518 0.85 14.48 -29.25
CA LYS A 518 0.44 13.08 -29.35
C LYS A 518 0.35 12.47 -27.95
N VAL A 519 -0.85 12.17 -27.47
CA VAL A 519 -1.08 11.59 -26.14
C VAL A 519 -1.63 10.17 -26.24
N THR A 520 -1.21 9.30 -25.32
CA THR A 520 -1.61 7.89 -25.32
C THR A 520 -2.17 7.48 -23.98
N GLY A 521 -3.40 6.96 -23.97
CA GLY A 521 -4.07 6.36 -22.80
C GLY A 521 -4.17 4.83 -22.94
N LYS A 522 -4.17 4.13 -21.81
CA LYS A 522 -4.24 2.66 -21.77
C LYS A 522 -5.21 2.20 -20.68
N CYS A 523 -6.05 1.21 -20.98
CA CYS A 523 -6.89 0.52 -20.01
C CYS A 523 -7.03 -0.96 -20.41
N GLY A 524 -6.55 -1.88 -19.55
CA GLY A 524 -6.45 -3.29 -19.89
C GLY A 524 -5.53 -3.53 -21.09
N SER A 525 -5.99 -4.30 -22.07
CA SER A 525 -5.29 -4.52 -23.35
C SER A 525 -5.50 -3.39 -24.36
N VAL A 526 -6.43 -2.47 -24.13
CA VAL A 526 -6.78 -1.40 -25.08
C VAL A 526 -5.87 -0.18 -24.86
N THR A 527 -5.22 0.27 -25.93
CA THR A 527 -4.43 1.50 -25.97
C THR A 527 -5.01 2.45 -27.00
N VAL A 528 -5.24 3.70 -26.63
CA VAL A 528 -5.77 4.76 -27.51
C VAL A 528 -4.76 5.89 -27.58
N ARG A 529 -4.36 6.27 -28.80
CA ARG A 529 -3.49 7.39 -29.10
C ARG A 529 -4.30 8.48 -29.78
N LEU A 530 -4.26 9.68 -29.21
CA LEU A 530 -4.77 10.90 -29.81
C LEU A 530 -3.63 11.61 -30.50
N ILE A 531 -3.85 12.01 -31.75
CA ILE A 531 -2.87 12.66 -32.61
C ILE A 531 -3.46 14.01 -33.04
N PRO A 532 -2.71 15.11 -32.89
CA PRO A 532 -3.18 16.41 -33.34
C PRO A 532 -3.50 16.40 -34.85
N ALA A 533 -4.59 17.05 -35.25
CA ALA A 533 -5.04 17.11 -36.64
C ALA A 533 -5.17 18.56 -37.16
N PRO A 534 -5.00 18.79 -38.47
CA PRO A 534 -5.26 20.09 -39.10
C PRO A 534 -6.69 20.57 -38.84
N ARG A 535 -6.89 21.88 -38.84
CA ARG A 535 -8.21 22.50 -38.62
C ARG A 535 -9.19 22.08 -39.73
N GLY A 536 -10.40 21.68 -39.36
CA GLY A 536 -11.44 21.24 -40.30
C GLY A 536 -11.39 19.74 -40.65
N THR A 537 -10.46 18.99 -40.08
CA THR A 537 -10.40 17.51 -40.22
C THR A 537 -11.60 16.84 -39.53
N GLY A 538 -12.11 17.45 -38.45
CA GLY A 538 -13.06 16.81 -37.55
C GLY A 538 -12.41 15.70 -36.72
N ILE A 539 -13.24 15.02 -35.94
CA ILE A 539 -12.79 13.90 -35.09
C ILE A 539 -12.87 12.60 -35.88
N VAL A 540 -11.70 12.10 -36.29
CA VAL A 540 -11.54 10.82 -36.98
C VAL A 540 -11.35 9.73 -35.93
N SER A 541 -12.47 9.20 -35.45
CA SER A 541 -12.48 8.15 -34.42
C SER A 541 -13.68 7.22 -34.48
N ALA A 542 -13.54 6.08 -33.81
CA ALA A 542 -14.64 5.18 -33.52
C ALA A 542 -15.72 5.89 -32.65
N PRO A 543 -16.98 5.40 -32.64
CA PRO A 543 -18.10 6.12 -32.05
C PRO A 543 -17.92 6.54 -30.58
N VAL A 544 -17.36 5.66 -29.73
CA VAL A 544 -17.20 5.94 -28.29
C VAL A 544 -16.14 7.00 -28.00
N PRO A 545 -14.89 6.89 -28.50
CA PRO A 545 -13.94 7.97 -28.34
C PRO A 545 -14.36 9.27 -29.02
N LYS A 546 -15.07 9.21 -30.16
CA LYS A 546 -15.60 10.39 -30.83
C LYS A 546 -16.51 11.20 -29.91
N LYS A 547 -17.46 10.55 -29.26
CA LYS A 547 -18.35 11.18 -28.25
C LYS A 547 -17.57 11.81 -27.10
N LEU A 548 -16.62 11.07 -26.53
CA LEU A 548 -15.76 11.58 -25.44
C LEU A 548 -14.94 12.81 -25.85
N LEU A 549 -14.42 12.85 -27.08
CA LEU A 549 -13.65 13.99 -27.58
C LEU A 549 -14.54 15.20 -27.87
N GLN A 550 -15.77 14.98 -28.37
CA GLN A 550 -16.76 16.03 -28.57
C GLN A 550 -17.16 16.66 -27.24
N MET A 551 -17.52 15.84 -26.25
CA MET A 551 -17.88 16.28 -24.90
C MET A 551 -16.73 17.01 -24.19
N ALA A 552 -15.48 16.65 -24.51
CA ALA A 552 -14.27 17.33 -24.06
C ALA A 552 -13.99 18.66 -24.79
N GLY A 553 -14.75 19.02 -25.82
CA GLY A 553 -14.59 20.25 -26.60
C GLY A 553 -13.46 20.22 -27.63
N VAL A 554 -12.95 19.04 -28.01
CA VAL A 554 -11.96 18.87 -29.09
C VAL A 554 -12.69 18.85 -30.42
N GLN A 555 -12.24 19.63 -31.40
CA GLN A 555 -12.87 19.75 -32.72
C GLN A 555 -12.21 18.86 -33.77
N ASP A 556 -10.87 18.81 -33.76
CA ASP A 556 -10.08 18.05 -34.74
C ASP A 556 -9.14 17.09 -34.01
N CYS A 557 -9.18 15.80 -34.37
CA CYS A 557 -8.22 14.82 -33.81
C CYS A 557 -8.22 13.53 -34.63
N TYR A 558 -7.01 13.03 -34.92
CA TYR A 558 -6.83 11.66 -35.38
C TYR A 558 -6.71 10.72 -34.18
N THR A 559 -7.34 9.55 -34.28
CA THR A 559 -7.22 8.53 -33.23
C THR A 559 -6.67 7.23 -33.78
N SER A 560 -5.84 6.57 -33.00
CA SER A 560 -5.35 5.22 -33.29
C SER A 560 -5.57 4.36 -32.06
N ALA A 561 -6.19 3.19 -32.23
CA ALA A 561 -6.45 2.26 -31.14
C ALA A 561 -5.81 0.90 -31.44
N ARG A 562 -5.26 0.24 -30.42
CA ARG A 562 -4.70 -1.12 -30.48
C ARG A 562 -5.23 -1.96 -29.32
N GLY A 563 -5.30 -3.28 -29.51
CA GLY A 563 -5.81 -4.24 -28.53
C GLY A 563 -7.29 -4.59 -28.73
N SER A 564 -7.95 -5.14 -27.70
CA SER A 564 -9.34 -5.62 -27.78
C SER A 564 -10.37 -4.47 -27.67
N THR A 565 -10.44 -3.65 -28.73
CA THR A 565 -11.31 -2.45 -28.81
C THR A 565 -12.81 -2.76 -28.76
N GLY A 566 -13.22 -4.02 -28.97
CA GLY A 566 -14.60 -4.48 -28.76
C GLY A 566 -15.09 -4.36 -27.31
N THR A 567 -14.16 -4.29 -26.35
CA THR A 567 -14.49 -4.01 -24.95
C THR A 567 -14.77 -2.51 -24.72
N LEU A 568 -15.95 -2.04 -25.13
CA LEU A 568 -16.35 -0.63 -25.09
C LEU A 568 -16.08 0.08 -23.75
N GLY A 569 -16.20 -0.62 -22.61
CA GLY A 569 -15.89 -0.05 -21.30
C GLY A 569 -14.39 0.25 -21.09
N ASN A 570 -13.50 -0.64 -21.54
CA ASN A 570 -12.06 -0.39 -21.49
C ASN A 570 -11.65 0.62 -22.55
N PHE A 571 -12.30 0.60 -23.71
CA PHE A 571 -12.06 1.56 -24.78
C PHE A 571 -12.40 2.99 -24.34
N ALA A 572 -13.57 3.21 -23.71
CA ALA A 572 -13.94 4.51 -23.12
C ALA A 572 -12.94 4.98 -22.07
N LYS A 573 -12.53 4.08 -21.16
CA LYS A 573 -11.53 4.40 -20.12
C LYS A 573 -10.15 4.73 -20.69
N ALA A 574 -9.72 4.01 -21.72
CA ALA A 574 -8.43 4.27 -22.38
C ALA A 574 -8.44 5.63 -23.08
N THR A 575 -9.54 5.99 -23.76
CA THR A 575 -9.72 7.33 -24.34
C THR A 575 -9.73 8.40 -23.27
N TYR A 576 -10.51 8.22 -22.20
CA TYR A 576 -10.57 9.16 -21.08
C TYR A 576 -9.19 9.42 -20.47
N ALA A 577 -8.41 8.36 -20.27
CA ALA A 577 -7.02 8.46 -19.80
C ALA A 577 -6.09 9.15 -20.80
N ALA A 578 -6.35 9.07 -22.12
CA ALA A 578 -5.60 9.80 -23.13
C ALA A 578 -5.93 11.30 -23.08
N ILE A 579 -7.21 11.64 -22.94
CA ILE A 579 -7.67 13.04 -22.80
C ILE A 579 -7.10 13.66 -21.53
N ALA A 580 -7.13 12.95 -20.39
CA ALA A 580 -6.55 13.42 -19.13
C ALA A 580 -5.07 13.81 -19.25
N LYS A 581 -4.30 13.09 -20.08
CA LYS A 581 -2.88 13.37 -20.31
C LYS A 581 -2.62 14.64 -21.11
N THR A 582 -3.62 15.24 -21.75
CA THR A 582 -3.46 16.55 -22.39
C THR A 582 -3.08 17.63 -21.37
N TYR A 583 -3.53 17.49 -20.13
CA TYR A 583 -3.22 18.42 -19.05
C TYR A 583 -1.83 18.18 -18.40
N ALA A 584 -1.18 17.06 -18.70
CA ALA A 584 0.10 16.68 -18.10
C ALA A 584 1.32 17.43 -18.68
N TYR A 585 1.17 18.08 -19.83
CA TYR A 585 2.25 18.80 -20.51
C TYR A 585 1.82 20.23 -20.82
N LEU A 586 2.76 21.17 -20.68
CA LEU A 586 2.60 22.55 -21.15
C LEU A 586 3.35 22.69 -22.47
N THR A 587 2.63 23.08 -23.51
CA THR A 587 3.28 23.50 -24.77
C THR A 587 4.03 24.81 -24.54
N PRO A 588 5.07 25.13 -25.35
CA PRO A 588 5.88 26.33 -25.14
C PRO A 588 5.11 27.66 -25.04
N ASP A 589 3.94 27.78 -25.66
CA ASP A 589 3.03 28.92 -25.48
C ASP A 589 2.47 29.11 -24.08
N LEU A 590 2.49 28.04 -23.28
CA LEU A 590 1.91 27.98 -21.94
C LEU A 590 2.99 27.97 -20.85
N TRP A 591 4.27 28.13 -21.19
CA TRP A 591 5.39 28.22 -20.24
C TRP A 591 5.48 29.56 -19.49
N ARG A 592 4.39 30.32 -19.42
CA ARG A 592 4.39 31.56 -18.63
C ARG A 592 4.62 31.21 -17.17
N ASP A 593 5.53 31.93 -16.52
CA ASP A 593 5.72 31.82 -15.08
C ASP A 593 4.45 32.30 -14.37
N ILE A 594 3.79 31.38 -13.69
CA ILE A 594 2.65 31.70 -12.82
C ILE A 594 3.22 31.84 -11.42
N PRO A 595 3.14 33.03 -10.78
CA PRO A 595 3.65 33.21 -9.43
C PRO A 595 2.95 32.24 -8.47
N LEU A 596 3.70 31.64 -7.56
CA LEU A 596 3.16 30.74 -6.54
C LEU A 596 2.32 31.54 -5.54
N THR A 597 1.01 31.61 -5.78
CA THR A 597 0.05 32.20 -4.85
C THR A 597 -0.28 31.22 -3.72
N LYS A 598 -0.69 31.74 -2.56
CA LYS A 598 -1.13 30.90 -1.44
C LYS A 598 -2.34 30.07 -1.87
N SER A 599 -2.45 28.84 -1.35
CA SER A 599 -3.63 28.02 -1.62
C SER A 599 -4.88 28.64 -0.97
N PRO A 600 -6.08 28.47 -1.54
CA PRO A 600 -7.33 28.94 -0.93
C PRO A 600 -7.56 28.39 0.48
N TYR A 601 -7.02 27.21 0.79
CA TYR A 601 -7.08 26.61 2.12
C TYR A 601 -6.21 27.34 3.15
N SER A 602 -5.15 28.00 2.70
CA SER A 602 -4.20 28.76 3.51
C SER A 602 -4.63 30.23 3.63
N GLU A 603 -5.21 30.79 2.57
CA GLU A 603 -5.69 32.17 2.53
C GLU A 603 -6.98 32.35 3.35
N PHE A 604 -7.93 31.43 3.21
CA PHE A 604 -9.20 31.49 3.92
C PHE A 604 -9.25 30.44 5.04
N LYS A 605 -9.31 30.91 6.29
CA LYS A 605 -9.71 30.09 7.43
C LYS A 605 -11.25 30.02 7.41
N VAL A 606 -11.78 28.81 7.22
CA VAL A 606 -13.23 28.49 7.25
C VAL A 606 -13.44 27.36 8.24
#